data_AF-H3GFD0-F1
#
_entry.id   AF-H3GFD0-F1
#
_cell.length_a   1.000
_cell.length_b   1.000
_cell.length_c   1.000
_cell.angle_alpha   90.00
_cell.angle_beta   90.00
_cell.angle_gamma   90.00
#
_symmetry.space_group_name_H-M   'P 1'
#
loop_
_entity.id
_entity.type
_entity.pdbx_description
1 polymer ?
#
loop_
_entity_poly.entity_id
_entity_poly.type
_entity_poly.pdbx_seq_one_letter_code
_entity_poly.pdbx_strand_id
1 'polypeptide(L)'
;MWRNLAYGSQQAADAAPAVVPKVAKETVVSQVDASSVPKNDGAKVYKILEYLRKVPMHKAVVVTDIFKYTGVDLTMDDQVEQRLKNNPKVRVQGNQYAYQVRGESSCWAARWLAQMQLLKILDRIPEGMPLEDLIDCYVGVEDDLKDLTRTGEIICLKNADKGAEVYYSRGPTFLVDLSGVSTVEAGSYLAHSSQDITDEIRRGDAFRVGDNWFRVSAAVKLQYHPPGAICRNGDKKRVVNTYMFKFDKDHLPLDVPFPDAKRRNVASSDRWDLLPKRGPKFQMVKHGCTNDIRQLWRDTLRTWPSDRAEFEKKLVQAGLTTQAKVDANRRQMKRRLKEDKKKNRPRKQRDIKITNHHLIGTKLGEILAKGSQEQFTLGAVKFDKK
;
A
#
# COMPACT_ATOMS: atom_id res chain seq x y z
N MET A 1 74.97 6.24 12.99
CA MET A 1 75.67 5.02 13.42
C MET A 1 75.37 3.93 12.41
N TRP A 2 76.43 3.31 11.87
CA TRP A 2 76.59 1.95 11.32
C TRP A 2 75.40 1.27 10.59
N ARG A 3 75.52 0.56 9.46
CA ARG A 3 76.63 0.04 8.65
C ARG A 3 75.99 -0.49 7.34
N ASN A 4 76.70 -0.33 6.22
CA ASN A 4 76.52 -1.11 5.01
C ASN A 4 77.06 -2.55 5.19
N LEU A 5 76.49 -3.51 4.47
CA LEU A 5 77.06 -4.79 3.97
C LEU A 5 75.93 -5.41 3.12
N ALA A 6 75.85 -5.33 1.79
CA ALA A 6 76.80 -5.59 0.70
C ALA A 6 77.34 -7.03 0.70
N TYR A 7 76.82 -7.85 -0.23
CA TYR A 7 77.44 -8.89 -1.05
C TYR A 7 76.28 -9.56 -1.82
N GLY A 8 76.24 -9.74 -3.14
CA GLY A 8 77.12 -9.51 -4.28
C GLY A 8 76.37 -10.13 -5.49
N SER A 9 76.28 -9.41 -6.62
CA SER A 9 76.82 -9.81 -7.95
C SER A 9 76.39 -11.19 -8.48
N GLN A 10 75.95 -11.40 -9.74
CA GLN A 10 76.03 -10.61 -10.97
C GLN A 10 75.18 -11.31 -12.05
N GLN A 11 74.47 -10.50 -12.85
CA GLN A 11 74.28 -10.56 -14.31
C GLN A 11 73.71 -11.79 -15.08
N ALA A 12 72.59 -11.49 -15.74
CA ALA A 12 72.35 -11.54 -17.21
C ALA A 12 71.64 -12.75 -17.86
N ALA A 13 70.67 -12.37 -18.72
CA ALA A 13 70.06 -13.06 -19.86
C ALA A 13 69.14 -14.27 -19.58
N ASP A 14 67.83 -14.17 -19.91
CA ASP A 14 67.30 -14.60 -21.21
C ASP A 14 65.77 -14.43 -21.32
N ALA A 15 65.28 -14.44 -22.55
CA ALA A 15 63.95 -14.00 -22.98
C ALA A 15 62.79 -15.02 -22.83
N ALA A 16 61.57 -14.47 -22.61
CA ALA A 16 60.20 -14.96 -22.94
C ALA A 16 59.70 -16.29 -22.29
N PRO A 17 58.37 -16.54 -22.09
CA PRO A 17 57.23 -16.06 -22.89
C PRO A 17 55.95 -15.62 -22.12
N ALA A 18 54.99 -15.16 -22.92
CA ALA A 18 53.68 -14.62 -22.59
C ALA A 18 52.77 -15.56 -21.77
N VAL A 19 52.10 -14.99 -20.76
CA VAL A 19 51.12 -15.65 -19.90
C VAL A 19 49.71 -15.45 -20.48
N VAL A 20 49.07 -16.58 -20.79
CA VAL A 20 47.69 -16.74 -21.23
C VAL A 20 46.71 -16.25 -20.14
N PRO A 21 45.70 -15.42 -20.45
CA PRO A 21 44.68 -15.03 -19.47
C PRO A 21 43.70 -16.20 -19.21
N LYS A 22 43.54 -16.54 -17.93
CA LYS A 22 42.60 -17.56 -17.43
C LYS A 22 41.15 -17.13 -17.62
N VAL A 23 40.41 -17.99 -18.32
CA VAL A 23 38.96 -17.93 -18.56
C VAL A 23 38.17 -17.98 -17.24
N ALA A 24 37.23 -17.05 -17.08
CA ALA A 24 36.27 -17.01 -15.99
C ALA A 24 35.27 -18.16 -16.10
N LYS A 25 34.98 -18.81 -14.97
CA LYS A 25 34.04 -19.93 -14.86
C LYS A 25 32.62 -19.48 -15.21
N GLU A 26 32.10 -20.00 -16.32
CA GLU A 26 30.67 -20.00 -16.64
C GLU A 26 29.93 -20.86 -15.60
N THR A 27 29.03 -20.22 -14.86
CA THR A 27 28.04 -20.92 -14.05
C THR A 27 26.96 -21.49 -14.98
N VAL A 28 26.99 -22.81 -15.07
CA VAL A 28 26.11 -23.72 -15.81
C VAL A 28 24.63 -23.32 -15.70
N VAL A 29 24.04 -23.01 -16.85
CA VAL A 29 22.61 -22.79 -17.03
C VAL A 29 21.94 -24.12 -17.34
N SER A 30 20.99 -24.51 -16.49
CA SER A 30 20.17 -25.72 -16.60
C SER A 30 19.37 -25.71 -17.91
N GLN A 31 19.66 -26.66 -18.80
CA GLN A 31 18.84 -26.96 -19.98
C GLN A 31 17.48 -27.51 -19.52
N VAL A 32 16.41 -27.03 -20.14
CA VAL A 32 15.04 -27.42 -19.79
C VAL A 32 14.57 -28.54 -20.71
N ASP A 33 14.13 -29.65 -20.13
CA ASP A 33 13.60 -30.79 -20.89
C ASP A 33 12.35 -30.40 -21.70
N ALA A 34 12.30 -30.85 -22.96
CA ALA A 34 11.23 -30.54 -23.92
C ALA A 34 9.82 -31.00 -23.48
N SER A 35 9.72 -31.89 -22.48
CA SER A 35 8.44 -32.31 -21.88
C SER A 35 7.81 -31.25 -20.95
N SER A 36 8.60 -30.25 -20.53
CA SER A 36 8.16 -29.18 -19.63
C SER A 36 7.46 -28.03 -20.33
N VAL A 37 7.38 -28.04 -21.67
CA VAL A 37 6.78 -26.96 -22.46
C VAL A 37 5.26 -27.17 -22.52
N PRO A 38 4.45 -26.25 -21.96
CA PRO A 38 3.01 -26.38 -22.00
C PRO A 38 2.49 -26.36 -23.44
N LYS A 39 1.52 -27.24 -23.76
CA LYS A 39 0.88 -27.27 -25.08
C LYS A 39 -0.02 -26.06 -25.36
N ASN A 40 -0.45 -25.34 -24.32
CA ASN A 40 -1.35 -24.20 -24.43
C ASN A 40 -0.56 -22.89 -24.55
N ASP A 41 -0.87 -22.08 -25.55
CA ASP A 41 -0.25 -20.78 -25.80
C ASP A 41 -0.32 -19.84 -24.59
N GLY A 42 -1.41 -19.88 -23.81
CA GLY A 42 -1.52 -19.07 -22.59
C GLY A 42 -0.51 -19.48 -21.51
N ALA A 43 -0.26 -20.79 -21.38
CA ALA A 43 0.72 -21.32 -20.43
C ALA A 43 2.17 -21.12 -20.91
N LYS A 44 2.41 -21.14 -22.23
CA LYS A 44 3.69 -20.72 -22.82
C LYS A 44 4.01 -19.26 -22.50
N VAL A 45 3.04 -18.36 -22.69
CA VAL A 45 3.19 -16.93 -22.32
C VAL A 45 3.47 -16.77 -20.82
N TYR A 46 2.74 -17.47 -19.95
CA TYR A 46 2.98 -17.41 -18.50
C TYR A 46 4.38 -17.86 -18.11
N LYS A 47 4.88 -18.96 -18.69
CA LYS A 47 6.23 -19.48 -18.43
C LYS A 47 7.32 -18.48 -18.88
N ILE A 48 7.10 -17.80 -20.00
CA ILE A 48 7.99 -16.72 -20.49
C ILE A 48 7.95 -15.52 -19.53
N LEU A 49 6.77 -15.10 -19.08
CA LEU A 49 6.64 -14.00 -18.11
C LEU A 49 7.31 -14.34 -16.77
N GLU A 50 7.15 -15.57 -16.28
CA GLU A 50 7.81 -16.04 -15.06
C GLU A 50 9.34 -15.99 -15.18
N TYR A 51 9.87 -16.37 -16.34
CA TYR A 51 11.29 -16.25 -16.63
C TYR A 51 11.74 -14.79 -16.70
N LEU A 52 11.07 -13.93 -17.48
CA LEU A 52 11.39 -12.50 -17.58
C LEU A 52 11.29 -11.77 -16.24
N ARG A 53 10.41 -12.24 -15.34
CA ARG A 53 10.31 -11.74 -13.95
C ARG A 53 11.51 -12.15 -13.08
N LYS A 54 12.07 -13.34 -13.28
CA LYS A 54 13.25 -13.85 -12.54
C LYS A 54 14.56 -13.22 -13.02
N VAL A 55 14.59 -12.64 -14.22
CA VAL A 55 15.80 -12.00 -14.77
C VAL A 55 16.18 -10.78 -13.91
N PRO A 56 17.44 -10.71 -13.42
CA PRO A 56 17.90 -9.59 -12.60
C PRO A 56 17.74 -8.25 -13.31
N MET A 57 17.13 -7.28 -12.63
CA MET A 57 16.83 -5.92 -13.13
C MET A 57 15.92 -5.87 -14.36
N HIS A 58 15.11 -6.91 -14.63
CA HIS A 58 14.21 -6.98 -15.77
C HIS A 58 14.87 -6.57 -17.10
N LYS A 59 16.14 -6.95 -17.25
CA LYS A 59 16.92 -6.65 -18.46
C LYS A 59 16.23 -7.21 -19.69
N ALA A 60 16.37 -6.51 -20.81
CA ALA A 60 15.87 -6.96 -22.09
C ALA A 60 16.60 -8.25 -22.49
N VAL A 61 15.83 -9.31 -22.71
CA VAL A 61 16.34 -10.65 -23.05
C VAL A 61 16.06 -10.94 -24.51
N VAL A 62 17.04 -11.54 -25.20
CA VAL A 62 16.92 -11.92 -26.61
C VAL A 62 16.06 -13.18 -26.74
N VAL A 63 15.33 -13.31 -27.85
CA VAL A 63 14.51 -14.50 -28.19
C VAL A 63 15.27 -15.83 -28.00
N THR A 64 16.56 -15.86 -28.35
CA THR A 64 17.40 -17.06 -28.22
C THR A 64 17.59 -17.51 -26.78
N ASP A 65 17.64 -16.57 -25.84
CA ASP A 65 17.83 -16.90 -24.42
C ASP A 65 16.48 -17.28 -23.80
N ILE A 66 15.38 -16.66 -24.24
CA ILE A 66 14.02 -17.12 -23.86
C ILE A 66 13.83 -18.57 -24.27
N PHE A 67 14.23 -18.96 -25.49
CA PHE A 67 14.16 -20.33 -25.96
C PHE A 67 14.98 -21.28 -25.07
N LYS A 68 16.23 -20.94 -24.75
CA LYS A 68 17.10 -21.77 -23.89
C LYS A 68 16.51 -22.04 -22.50
N TYR A 69 15.84 -21.05 -21.91
CA TYR A 69 15.33 -21.13 -20.53
C TYR A 69 13.86 -21.56 -20.42
N THR A 70 13.07 -21.48 -21.49
CA THR A 70 11.64 -21.82 -21.43
C THR A 70 11.27 -23.00 -22.35
N GLY A 71 12.09 -23.27 -23.35
CA GLY A 71 11.83 -24.24 -24.43
C GLY A 71 10.80 -23.76 -25.46
N VAL A 72 10.35 -22.49 -25.37
CA VAL A 72 9.36 -21.91 -26.28
C VAL A 72 10.05 -21.11 -27.37
N ASP A 73 9.82 -21.49 -28.63
CA ASP A 73 10.41 -20.81 -29.78
C ASP A 73 9.46 -19.72 -30.30
N LEU A 74 9.80 -18.47 -30.03
CA LEU A 74 9.03 -17.30 -30.48
C LEU A 74 9.14 -17.03 -31.98
N THR A 75 10.07 -17.69 -32.69
CA THR A 75 10.19 -17.56 -34.16
C THR A 75 9.23 -18.48 -34.90
N MET A 76 8.74 -19.53 -34.24
CA MET A 76 7.80 -20.51 -34.81
C MET A 76 6.38 -20.33 -34.27
N ASP A 77 6.22 -19.86 -33.03
CA ASP A 77 4.93 -19.65 -32.38
C ASP A 77 4.45 -18.17 -32.49
N ASP A 78 4.02 -17.75 -33.69
CA ASP A 78 3.53 -16.38 -33.97
C ASP A 78 2.40 -15.92 -33.03
N GLN A 79 1.53 -16.86 -32.60
CA GLN A 79 0.44 -16.58 -31.67
C GLN A 79 0.95 -16.20 -30.27
N VAL A 80 2.02 -16.84 -29.81
CA VAL A 80 2.65 -16.56 -28.51
C VAL A 80 3.38 -15.21 -28.58
N GLU A 81 4.05 -14.94 -29.71
CA GLU A 81 4.74 -13.67 -29.96
C GLU A 81 3.76 -12.49 -29.99
N GLN A 82 2.64 -12.61 -30.70
CA GLN A 82 1.59 -11.58 -30.72
C GLN A 82 0.96 -11.36 -29.34
N ARG A 83 0.72 -12.42 -28.56
CA ARG A 83 0.19 -12.30 -27.19
C ARG A 83 1.18 -11.63 -26.23
N LEU A 84 2.48 -11.84 -26.40
CA LEU A 84 3.53 -11.15 -25.64
C LEU A 84 3.61 -9.68 -26.02
N LYS A 85 3.55 -9.34 -27.32
CA LYS A 85 3.54 -7.95 -27.81
C LYS A 85 2.33 -7.16 -27.31
N ASN A 86 1.18 -7.82 -27.19
CA ASN A 86 -0.06 -7.21 -26.70
C ASN A 86 -0.14 -7.15 -25.15
N ASN A 87 0.83 -7.70 -24.42
CA ASN A 87 0.78 -7.77 -22.96
C ASN A 87 1.34 -6.49 -22.32
N PRO A 88 0.56 -5.77 -21.47
CA PRO A 88 1.02 -4.55 -20.81
C PRO A 88 2.18 -4.76 -19.82
N LYS A 89 2.50 -6.02 -19.47
CA LYS A 89 3.62 -6.40 -18.60
C LYS A 89 4.91 -6.72 -19.36
N VAL A 90 4.96 -6.52 -20.67
CA VAL A 90 6.13 -6.82 -21.50
C VAL A 90 6.51 -5.60 -22.31
N ARG A 91 7.75 -5.15 -22.15
CA ARG A 91 8.34 -4.13 -23.02
C ARG A 91 9.09 -4.83 -24.14
N VAL A 92 8.69 -4.54 -25.37
CA VAL A 92 9.35 -5.04 -26.58
C VAL A 92 10.24 -3.95 -27.15
N GLN A 93 11.54 -4.22 -27.29
CA GLN A 93 12.49 -3.36 -27.98
C GLN A 93 13.13 -4.15 -29.12
N GLY A 94 12.56 -4.05 -30.31
CA GLY A 94 12.99 -4.84 -31.47
C GLY A 94 12.89 -6.34 -31.19
N ASN A 95 14.04 -7.03 -31.16
CA ASN A 95 14.12 -8.48 -30.92
C ASN A 95 14.42 -8.86 -29.46
N GLN A 96 14.21 -7.92 -28.54
CA GLN A 96 14.43 -8.11 -27.11
C GLN A 96 13.14 -7.88 -26.33
N TYR A 97 12.89 -8.73 -25.35
CA TYR A 97 11.73 -8.71 -24.47
C TYR A 97 12.20 -8.45 -23.05
N ALA A 98 11.68 -7.41 -22.42
CA ALA A 98 11.90 -7.09 -21.02
C ALA A 98 10.58 -7.20 -20.25
N TYR A 99 10.63 -7.64 -19.00
CA TYR A 99 9.47 -7.54 -18.14
C TYR A 99 9.22 -6.07 -17.79
N GLN A 100 8.05 -5.55 -18.15
CA GLN A 100 7.68 -4.18 -17.82
C GLN A 100 7.02 -4.16 -16.45
N VAL A 101 7.82 -3.78 -15.46
CA VAL A 101 7.33 -3.42 -14.14
C VAL A 101 6.58 -2.09 -14.23
N ARG A 102 5.45 -1.97 -13.53
CA ARG A 102 4.67 -0.74 -13.48
C ARG A 102 5.45 0.36 -12.73
N GLY A 103 6.25 1.15 -13.46
CA GLY A 103 6.95 2.34 -12.92
C GLY A 103 8.48 2.27 -13.00
N GLU A 104 9.06 1.85 -14.12
CA GLU A 104 10.51 1.63 -14.21
C GLU A 104 11.31 2.95 -14.30
N SER A 105 12.19 3.16 -13.33
CA SER A 105 13.37 4.04 -13.39
C SER A 105 14.47 3.39 -12.51
N SER A 106 15.75 3.68 -12.74
CA SER A 106 16.91 2.90 -12.27
C SER A 106 17.55 3.33 -10.93
N CYS A 107 17.99 2.31 -10.16
CA CYS A 107 18.86 2.25 -8.95
C CYS A 107 19.09 3.49 -8.04
N TRP A 108 18.89 3.24 -6.74
CA TRP A 108 18.99 4.13 -5.54
C TRP A 108 18.14 5.41 -5.60
N ALA A 109 18.36 6.27 -6.58
CA ALA A 109 17.44 7.38 -6.87
C ALA A 109 16.06 6.84 -7.24
N ALA A 110 16.01 5.73 -8.00
CA ALA A 110 14.75 5.05 -8.27
C ALA A 110 14.12 4.37 -7.07
N ARG A 111 14.86 3.91 -6.07
CA ARG A 111 14.23 3.30 -4.89
C ARG A 111 13.44 4.36 -4.13
N TRP A 112 14.03 5.54 -3.94
CA TRP A 112 13.37 6.67 -3.31
C TRP A 112 12.26 7.27 -4.19
N LEU A 113 12.48 7.41 -5.50
CA LEU A 113 11.44 7.84 -6.46
C LEU A 113 10.30 6.83 -6.57
N ALA A 114 10.57 5.51 -6.54
CA ALA A 114 9.57 4.45 -6.57
C ALA A 114 8.80 4.38 -5.26
N GLN A 115 9.46 4.61 -4.11
CA GLN A 115 8.81 4.76 -2.82
C GLN A 115 7.87 5.98 -2.80
N MET A 116 8.31 7.13 -3.35
CA MET A 116 7.43 8.29 -3.51
C MET A 116 6.28 8.04 -4.50
N GLN A 117 6.54 7.30 -5.58
CA GLN A 117 5.50 6.91 -6.53
C GLN A 117 4.51 5.93 -5.90
N LEU A 118 4.98 5.00 -5.07
CA LEU A 118 4.15 4.06 -4.31
C LEU A 118 3.21 4.81 -3.37
N LEU A 119 3.71 5.78 -2.61
CA LEU A 119 2.87 6.63 -1.77
C LEU A 119 1.83 7.39 -2.59
N LYS A 120 2.21 7.97 -3.74
CA LYS A 120 1.27 8.64 -4.66
C LYS A 120 0.22 7.69 -5.24
N ILE A 121 0.58 6.43 -5.51
CA ILE A 121 -0.36 5.41 -5.99
C ILE A 121 -1.34 5.03 -4.89
N LEU A 122 -0.85 4.83 -3.67
CA LEU A 122 -1.68 4.52 -2.50
C LEU A 122 -2.60 5.69 -2.13
N ASP A 123 -2.15 6.94 -2.26
CA ASP A 123 -2.98 8.13 -2.05
C ASP A 123 -4.15 8.22 -3.05
N ARG A 124 -4.00 7.67 -4.26
CA ARG A 124 -5.07 7.64 -5.27
C ARG A 124 -6.10 6.56 -5.01
N ILE A 125 -5.76 5.54 -4.23
CA ILE A 125 -6.60 4.36 -4.00
C ILE A 125 -6.94 4.32 -2.50
N PRO A 126 -8.02 5.00 -2.08
CA PRO A 126 -8.40 5.06 -0.67
C PRO A 126 -8.87 3.70 -0.12
N GLU A 127 -9.23 2.76 -1.00
CA GLU A 127 -9.63 1.38 -0.66
C GLU A 127 -8.43 0.49 -0.28
N GLY A 128 -7.20 0.97 -0.45
CA GLY A 128 -5.98 0.22 -0.22
C GLY A 128 -5.62 -0.71 -1.38
N MET A 129 -4.40 -1.22 -1.35
CA MET A 129 -3.88 -2.13 -2.38
C MET A 129 -3.34 -3.41 -1.74
N PRO A 130 -3.71 -4.60 -2.25
CA PRO A 130 -3.19 -5.86 -1.74
C PRO A 130 -1.71 -6.03 -2.10
N LEU A 131 -1.00 -6.81 -1.28
CA LEU A 131 0.42 -7.14 -1.50
C LEU A 131 0.67 -7.72 -2.90
N GLU A 132 -0.22 -8.58 -3.40
CA GLU A 132 -0.10 -9.26 -4.70
C GLU A 132 0.04 -8.28 -5.86
N ASP A 133 -0.67 -7.16 -5.81
CA ASP A 133 -0.63 -6.11 -6.83
C ASP A 133 0.63 -5.23 -6.69
N LEU A 134 1.17 -5.15 -5.47
CA LEU A 134 2.33 -4.32 -5.13
C LEU A 134 3.66 -5.01 -5.39
N ILE A 135 3.74 -6.33 -5.19
CA ILE A 135 4.98 -7.11 -5.43
C ILE A 135 5.47 -6.91 -6.87
N ASP A 136 4.56 -6.61 -7.81
CA ASP A 136 4.86 -6.41 -9.22
C ASP A 136 5.22 -4.96 -9.58
N CYS A 137 5.31 -4.04 -8.60
CA CYS A 137 5.61 -2.62 -8.83
C CYS A 137 7.11 -2.31 -8.94
N TYR A 138 7.98 -3.04 -8.24
CA TYR A 138 9.44 -3.01 -8.41
C TYR A 138 10.13 -4.06 -7.54
N VAL A 139 11.40 -4.34 -7.85
CA VAL A 139 12.22 -5.30 -7.10
C VAL A 139 12.55 -4.74 -5.70
N GLY A 140 12.17 -5.46 -4.66
CA GLY A 140 12.40 -5.05 -3.26
C GLY A 140 11.26 -4.26 -2.63
N VAL A 141 10.08 -4.19 -3.28
CA VAL A 141 8.86 -3.59 -2.70
C VAL A 141 8.53 -4.16 -1.33
N GLU A 142 8.69 -5.46 -1.11
CA GLU A 142 8.34 -6.09 0.17
C GLU A 142 9.12 -5.52 1.35
N ASP A 143 10.43 -5.27 1.16
CA ASP A 143 11.28 -4.72 2.21
C ASP A 143 10.99 -3.24 2.42
N ASP A 144 10.74 -2.49 1.34
CA ASP A 144 10.30 -1.10 1.43
C ASP A 144 8.93 -0.97 2.10
N LEU A 145 7.98 -1.86 1.82
CA LEU A 145 6.67 -1.87 2.47
C LEU A 145 6.79 -2.19 3.96
N LYS A 146 7.67 -3.11 4.35
CA LYS A 146 7.98 -3.39 5.76
C LYS A 146 8.58 -2.15 6.42
N ASP A 147 9.53 -1.49 5.76
CA ASP A 147 10.17 -0.28 6.27
C ASP A 147 9.19 0.89 6.38
N LEU A 148 8.35 1.13 5.37
CA LEU A 148 7.30 2.15 5.36
C LEU A 148 6.21 1.87 6.41
N THR A 149 5.90 0.61 6.61
CA THR A 149 5.00 0.17 7.68
C THR A 149 5.66 0.45 9.03
N ARG A 150 6.97 0.20 9.18
CA ARG A 150 7.72 0.49 10.41
C ARG A 150 7.81 1.98 10.71
N THR A 151 8.14 2.81 9.72
CA THR A 151 8.16 4.28 9.88
C THR A 151 6.76 4.84 10.15
N GLY A 152 5.73 4.10 9.77
CA GLY A 152 4.35 4.51 9.94
C GLY A 152 3.85 5.39 8.80
N GLU A 153 4.59 5.55 7.71
CA GLU A 153 4.11 6.24 6.51
C GLU A 153 2.95 5.49 5.83
N ILE A 154 2.98 4.16 5.88
CA ILE A 154 1.95 3.27 5.35
C ILE A 154 1.30 2.49 6.49
N ILE A 155 0.02 2.18 6.32
CA ILE A 155 -0.76 1.30 7.20
C ILE A 155 -0.92 -0.04 6.51
N CYS A 156 -0.38 -1.11 7.10
CA CYS A 156 -0.64 -2.49 6.69
C CYS A 156 -1.74 -3.09 7.58
N LEU A 157 -2.79 -3.61 6.95
CA LEU A 157 -3.83 -4.39 7.61
C LEU A 157 -3.76 -5.84 7.12
N LYS A 158 -3.59 -6.76 8.07
CA LYS A 158 -3.67 -8.20 7.82
C LYS A 158 -5.11 -8.66 7.99
N ASN A 159 -5.70 -9.20 6.92
CA ASN A 159 -7.00 -9.82 7.02
C ASN A 159 -6.89 -11.12 7.84
N ALA A 160 -7.62 -11.22 8.94
CA ALA A 160 -7.56 -12.36 9.85
C ALA A 160 -7.97 -13.69 9.19
N ASP A 161 -8.86 -13.63 8.19
CA ASP A 161 -9.44 -14.84 7.59
C ASP A 161 -8.61 -15.37 6.42
N LYS A 162 -8.06 -14.48 5.60
CA LYS A 162 -7.33 -14.83 4.37
C LYS A 162 -5.82 -14.70 4.48
N GLY A 163 -5.30 -14.07 5.54
CA GLY A 163 -3.88 -13.72 5.67
C GLY A 163 -3.42 -12.66 4.66
N ALA A 164 -4.31 -12.15 3.80
CA ALA A 164 -3.99 -11.15 2.80
C ALA A 164 -3.60 -9.83 3.48
N GLU A 165 -2.47 -9.28 3.06
CA GLU A 165 -1.97 -7.98 3.50
C GLU A 165 -2.47 -6.89 2.55
N VAL A 166 -3.14 -5.89 3.09
CA VAL A 166 -3.61 -4.72 2.35
C VAL A 166 -2.95 -3.47 2.90
N TYR A 167 -2.36 -2.69 2.01
CA TYR A 167 -1.61 -1.49 2.32
C TYR A 167 -2.42 -0.24 1.99
N TYR A 168 -2.39 0.74 2.90
CA TYR A 168 -3.10 2.00 2.80
C TYR A 168 -2.13 3.16 3.04
N SER A 169 -2.30 4.26 2.32
CA SER A 169 -1.62 5.51 2.70
C SER A 169 -2.17 6.01 4.04
N ARG A 170 -1.29 6.49 4.93
CA ARG A 170 -1.71 7.14 6.17
C ARG A 170 -2.29 8.54 5.94
N GLY A 171 -1.89 9.20 4.85
CA GLY A 171 -2.23 10.60 4.58
C GLY A 171 -1.48 11.58 5.50
N PRO A 172 -2.11 12.70 5.92
CA PRO A 172 -1.43 13.74 6.67
C PRO A 172 -0.93 13.24 8.04
N THR A 173 0.29 13.64 8.39
CA THR A 173 0.93 13.22 9.64
C THR A 173 0.38 14.02 10.81
N PHE A 174 -0.28 13.31 11.73
CA PHE A 174 -0.65 13.85 13.04
C PHE A 174 0.26 13.21 14.09
N LEU A 175 1.14 14.03 14.68
CA LEU A 175 2.13 13.62 15.66
C LEU A 175 1.78 14.15 17.05
N VAL A 176 2.00 13.33 18.06
CA VAL A 176 1.81 13.67 19.47
C VAL A 176 3.08 13.32 20.24
N ASP A 177 3.51 14.25 21.07
CA ASP A 177 4.65 14.06 21.97
C ASP A 177 4.28 13.04 23.05
N LEU A 178 5.21 12.14 23.34
CA LEU A 178 5.08 11.22 24.47
C LEU A 178 5.68 11.83 25.72
N SER A 179 5.17 11.42 26.87
CA SER A 179 5.68 11.88 28.15
C SER A 179 7.12 11.42 28.40
N GLY A 180 7.94 12.33 28.91
CA GLY A 180 9.34 12.06 29.26
C GLY A 180 10.30 11.99 28.07
N VAL A 181 11.49 11.46 28.34
CA VAL A 181 12.57 11.32 27.35
C VAL A 181 13.09 9.88 27.35
N SER A 182 13.46 9.41 26.15
CA SER A 182 14.06 8.09 25.99
C SER A 182 15.58 8.17 26.01
N THR A 183 16.21 7.35 26.85
CA THR A 183 17.64 7.09 26.83
C THR A 183 17.90 5.81 26.05
N VAL A 184 18.69 5.87 24.99
CA VAL A 184 18.99 4.71 24.14
C VAL A 184 20.46 4.70 23.75
N GLU A 185 21.03 3.50 23.71
CA GLU A 185 22.41 3.26 23.28
C GLU A 185 22.41 2.66 21.87
N ALA A 186 23.44 2.99 21.08
CA ALA A 186 23.60 2.45 19.74
C ALA A 186 23.69 0.92 19.77
N GLY A 187 22.95 0.26 18.88
CA GLY A 187 22.86 -1.19 18.78
C GLY A 187 21.94 -1.85 19.80
N SER A 188 21.26 -1.10 20.69
CA SER A 188 20.33 -1.64 21.68
C SER A 188 18.93 -1.87 21.08
N TYR A 189 18.27 -2.94 21.54
CA TYR A 189 16.84 -3.21 21.29
C TYR A 189 15.92 -2.68 22.40
N LEU A 190 16.50 -2.11 23.46
CA LEU A 190 15.77 -1.55 24.58
C LEU A 190 16.14 -0.08 24.75
N ALA A 191 15.11 0.74 24.90
CA ALA A 191 15.19 2.13 25.31
C ALA A 191 14.72 2.23 26.77
N HIS A 192 15.37 3.08 27.55
CA HIS A 192 14.91 3.45 28.88
C HIS A 192 14.01 4.68 28.79
N SER A 193 12.78 4.61 29.30
CA SER A 193 11.90 5.78 29.41
C SER A 193 12.06 6.44 30.77
N SER A 194 12.17 7.78 30.81
CA SER A 194 12.24 8.51 32.08
C SER A 194 10.91 8.59 32.84
N GLN A 195 9.79 8.31 32.15
CA GLN A 195 8.44 8.34 32.69
C GLN A 195 7.65 7.12 32.20
N ASP A 196 6.59 6.76 32.93
CA ASP A 196 5.72 5.65 32.55
C ASP A 196 4.84 6.04 31.36
N ILE A 197 5.14 5.46 30.20
CA ILE A 197 4.43 5.71 28.93
C ILE A 197 3.50 4.54 28.54
N THR A 198 3.29 3.58 29.43
CA THR A 198 2.49 2.37 29.13
C THR A 198 1.01 2.69 28.85
N ASP A 199 0.50 3.80 29.39
CA ASP A 199 -0.84 4.33 29.10
C ASP A 199 -0.91 5.17 27.82
N GLU A 200 0.23 5.51 27.21
CA GLU A 200 0.29 6.36 26.01
C GLU A 200 0.53 5.55 24.73
N ILE A 201 1.35 4.52 24.83
CA ILE A 201 1.75 3.64 23.72
C ILE A 201 1.47 2.17 24.03
N ARG A 202 1.28 1.38 22.96
CA ARG A 202 1.07 -0.07 23.05
C ARG A 202 2.03 -0.81 22.12
N ARG A 203 2.20 -2.11 22.36
CA ARG A 203 2.96 -2.97 21.44
C ARG A 203 2.42 -2.86 20.01
N GLY A 204 3.34 -2.76 19.05
CA GLY A 204 3.06 -2.56 17.64
C GLY A 204 2.78 -1.12 17.21
N ASP A 205 2.58 -0.16 18.13
CA ASP A 205 2.49 1.26 17.75
C ASP A 205 3.85 1.75 17.21
N ALA A 206 3.80 2.62 16.20
CA ALA A 206 4.97 3.29 15.64
C ALA A 206 5.25 4.58 16.42
N PHE A 207 6.51 4.79 16.78
CA PHE A 207 7.00 5.95 17.51
C PHE A 207 8.41 6.33 17.03
N ARG A 208 8.79 7.58 17.22
CA ARG A 208 10.09 8.11 16.83
C ARG A 208 10.91 8.41 18.07
N VAL A 209 12.18 8.04 18.03
CA VAL A 209 13.17 8.39 19.05
C VAL A 209 14.28 9.16 18.34
N GLY A 210 14.40 10.45 18.65
CA GLY A 210 15.27 11.35 17.88
C GLY A 210 14.80 11.46 16.43
N ASP A 211 15.67 11.10 15.49
CA ASP A 211 15.38 11.14 14.05
C ASP A 211 14.93 9.78 13.47
N ASN A 212 14.90 8.73 14.30
CA ASN A 212 14.65 7.37 13.83
C ASN A 212 13.29 6.85 14.28
N TRP A 213 12.58 6.21 13.36
CA TRP A 213 11.29 5.57 13.62
C TRP A 213 11.44 4.10 13.99
N PHE A 214 10.68 3.68 15.00
CA PHE A 214 10.64 2.33 15.55
C PHE A 214 9.20 1.89 15.76
N ARG A 215 9.00 0.59 15.88
CA ARG A 215 7.76 0.02 16.43
C ARG A 215 8.03 -0.59 17.80
N VAL A 216 7.04 -0.47 18.69
CA VAL A 216 7.13 -1.11 19.99
C VAL A 216 7.10 -2.62 19.77
N SER A 217 8.18 -3.32 20.12
CA SER A 217 8.34 -4.73 19.75
C SER A 217 7.20 -5.59 20.30
N ALA A 218 6.58 -6.34 19.38
CA ALA A 218 5.56 -7.34 19.68
C ALA A 218 6.05 -8.77 19.43
N ALA A 219 7.36 -8.97 19.28
CA ALA A 219 7.95 -10.28 19.07
C ALA A 219 7.58 -11.21 20.24
N VAL A 220 7.09 -12.41 19.91
CA VAL A 220 6.68 -13.44 20.89
C VAL A 220 7.79 -14.48 20.99
N LYS A 221 8.08 -14.95 22.22
CA LYS A 221 8.95 -16.11 22.42
C LYS A 221 8.23 -17.34 21.86
N LEU A 222 8.75 -17.90 20.77
CA LEU A 222 8.34 -19.23 20.31
C LEU A 222 8.75 -20.25 21.39
N GLN A 223 7.79 -20.72 22.18
CA GLN A 223 8.03 -21.91 23.01
C GLN A 223 8.11 -23.11 22.08
N TYR A 224 9.33 -23.60 21.86
CA TYR A 224 9.57 -24.86 21.19
C TYR A 224 9.08 -25.97 22.13
N HIS A 225 7.90 -26.54 21.88
CA HIS A 225 7.56 -27.81 22.49
C HIS A 225 8.33 -28.90 21.76
N PRO A 226 9.18 -29.70 22.46
CA PRO A 226 9.87 -30.81 21.82
C PRO A 226 8.84 -31.79 21.24
N PRO A 227 9.09 -32.36 20.04
CA PRO A 227 8.18 -33.32 19.44
C PRO A 227 8.15 -34.59 20.29
N GLY A 228 7.05 -34.83 21.00
CA GLY A 228 6.86 -36.01 21.86
C GLY A 228 6.06 -35.78 23.14
N ALA A 229 5.74 -34.53 23.51
CA ALA A 229 4.86 -34.29 24.66
C ALA A 229 3.40 -34.57 24.29
N ILE A 230 2.88 -35.73 24.69
CA ILE A 230 1.44 -36.03 24.67
C ILE A 230 0.76 -35.11 25.70
N CYS A 231 0.22 -33.98 25.25
CA CYS A 231 -0.68 -33.18 26.07
C CYS A 231 -2.01 -33.92 26.19
N ARG A 232 -2.28 -34.48 27.38
CA ARG A 232 -3.61 -34.98 27.73
C ARG A 232 -4.63 -33.85 27.54
N ASN A 233 -5.70 -34.18 26.82
CA ASN A 233 -6.88 -33.33 26.62
C ASN A 233 -7.41 -32.81 27.96
N GLY A 234 -7.53 -31.48 28.07
CA GLY A 234 -8.26 -30.83 29.16
C GLY A 234 -7.55 -29.61 29.73
N ASP A 235 -7.39 -28.56 28.93
CA ASP A 235 -7.39 -27.16 29.39
C ASP A 235 -7.08 -26.25 28.19
N LYS A 236 -8.11 -25.61 27.63
CA LYS A 236 -7.92 -24.43 26.75
C LYS A 236 -7.51 -23.23 27.60
N LYS A 237 -6.38 -23.31 28.31
CA LYS A 237 -5.75 -22.14 28.91
C LYS A 237 -5.26 -21.27 27.76
N ARG A 238 -5.76 -20.04 27.69
CA ARG A 238 -5.30 -19.01 26.76
C ARG A 238 -3.78 -19.06 26.72
N VAL A 239 -3.21 -19.35 25.55
CA VAL A 239 -1.76 -19.24 25.34
C VAL A 239 -1.41 -17.79 25.67
N VAL A 240 -0.82 -17.56 26.84
CA VAL A 240 -0.35 -16.23 27.21
C VAL A 240 0.83 -15.96 26.31
N ASN A 241 0.64 -15.13 25.28
CA ASN A 241 1.71 -14.68 24.41
C ASN A 241 2.82 -14.07 25.28
N THR A 242 3.89 -14.84 25.49
CA THR A 242 5.04 -14.39 26.26
C THR A 242 5.94 -13.63 25.31
N TYR A 243 5.98 -12.30 25.44
CA TYR A 243 6.79 -11.47 24.56
C TYR A 243 8.30 -11.65 24.79
N MET A 244 9.09 -11.46 23.75
CA MET A 244 10.55 -11.56 23.78
C MET A 244 11.15 -10.51 24.73
N PHE A 245 10.67 -9.27 24.61
CA PHE A 245 11.10 -8.13 25.41
C PHE A 245 10.03 -7.70 26.41
N LYS A 246 10.45 -7.27 27.59
CA LYS A 246 9.58 -6.63 28.57
C LYS A 246 9.12 -5.26 28.06
N PHE A 247 7.90 -4.88 28.42
CA PHE A 247 7.33 -3.57 28.12
C PHE A 247 6.66 -3.10 29.40
N ASP A 248 7.43 -2.32 30.15
CA ASP A 248 7.10 -1.86 31.50
C ASP A 248 7.38 -0.35 31.56
N LYS A 249 7.16 0.28 32.72
CA LYS A 249 7.33 1.73 32.96
C LYS A 249 8.67 2.27 32.46
N ASP A 250 9.73 1.49 32.66
CA ASP A 250 11.10 1.87 32.32
C ASP A 250 11.60 1.24 31.00
N HIS A 251 10.93 0.20 30.49
CA HIS A 251 11.42 -0.63 29.40
C HIS A 251 10.61 -0.39 28.14
N LEU A 252 11.21 0.27 27.15
CA LEU A 252 10.62 0.51 25.85
C LEU A 252 11.31 -0.36 24.78
N PRO A 253 10.69 -1.46 24.33
CA PRO A 253 11.32 -2.37 23.40
C PRO A 253 11.19 -1.89 21.96
N LEU A 254 12.31 -1.88 21.25
CA LEU A 254 12.43 -1.54 19.84
C LEU A 254 12.33 -2.81 18.99
N ASP A 255 11.75 -2.69 17.80
CA ASP A 255 11.69 -3.76 16.80
C ASP A 255 13.02 -4.00 16.09
N VAL A 256 13.85 -2.96 15.98
CA VAL A 256 15.18 -2.97 15.37
C VAL A 256 16.21 -2.31 16.30
N PRO A 257 17.51 -2.66 16.20
CA PRO A 257 18.51 -2.05 17.07
C PRO A 257 18.66 -0.57 16.72
N PHE A 258 18.83 0.28 17.74
CA PHE A 258 19.05 1.71 17.53
C PHE A 258 20.30 1.94 16.66
N PRO A 259 20.23 2.76 15.59
CA PRO A 259 21.33 2.86 14.64
C PRO A 259 22.58 3.50 15.27
N ASP A 260 23.75 2.95 14.95
CA ASP A 260 25.04 3.56 15.26
C ASP A 260 25.42 4.57 14.14
N ALA A 261 25.99 5.72 14.53
CA ALA A 261 26.51 6.71 13.60
C ALA A 261 27.59 6.14 12.67
N LYS A 262 28.29 5.06 13.09
CA LYS A 262 29.32 4.39 12.30
C LYS A 262 28.85 3.11 11.59
N ARG A 263 27.76 2.48 12.05
CA ARG A 263 27.21 1.24 11.49
C ARG A 263 25.67 1.26 11.54
N ARG A 264 25.03 1.37 10.37
CA ARG A 264 23.56 1.23 10.29
C ARG A 264 23.15 -0.18 10.69
N ASN A 265 22.22 -0.28 11.65
CA ASN A 265 21.47 -1.49 11.99
C ASN A 265 22.32 -2.70 12.42
N VAL A 266 23.44 -2.48 13.10
CA VAL A 266 24.22 -3.58 13.69
C VAL A 266 24.00 -3.57 15.20
N ALA A 267 23.52 -4.70 15.74
CA ALA A 267 23.47 -4.88 17.19
C ALA A 267 24.90 -4.77 17.74
N SER A 268 25.14 -3.79 18.61
CA SER A 268 26.48 -3.51 19.13
C SER A 268 26.85 -4.42 20.31
N SER A 269 25.90 -5.23 20.80
CA SER A 269 26.00 -5.98 22.04
C SER A 269 25.42 -7.38 21.85
N ASP A 270 26.16 -8.41 22.24
CA ASP A 270 25.66 -9.79 22.41
C ASP A 270 24.57 -9.90 23.49
N ARG A 271 24.39 -8.85 24.30
CA ARG A 271 23.36 -8.70 25.33
C ARG A 271 22.29 -7.74 24.83
N TRP A 272 21.30 -8.30 24.17
CA TRP A 272 20.14 -7.62 23.57
C TRP A 272 19.03 -7.28 24.58
N ASP A 273 19.15 -7.77 25.81
CA ASP A 273 18.16 -7.69 26.89
C ASP A 273 18.51 -6.69 28.01
N LEU A 274 19.65 -6.00 27.91
CA LEU A 274 20.07 -5.03 28.91
C LEU A 274 19.50 -3.63 28.62
N LEU A 275 18.98 -2.98 29.66
CA LEU A 275 18.63 -1.57 29.62
C LEU A 275 19.88 -0.71 29.43
N PRO A 276 19.82 0.32 28.55
CA PRO A 276 20.89 1.30 28.43
C PRO A 276 21.05 2.05 29.76
N LYS A 277 22.26 2.04 30.29
CA LYS A 277 22.59 2.70 31.57
C LYS A 277 23.05 4.14 31.35
N ARG A 278 23.63 4.45 30.18
CA ARG A 278 24.16 5.76 29.82
C ARG A 278 24.02 5.97 28.32
N GLY A 279 23.19 6.93 27.90
CA GLY A 279 23.02 7.25 26.49
C GLY A 279 22.51 8.66 26.27
N PRO A 280 22.52 9.14 25.01
CA PRO A 280 21.83 10.35 24.63
C PRO A 280 20.33 10.23 24.95
N LYS A 281 19.75 11.36 25.39
CA LYS A 281 18.33 11.48 25.67
C LYS A 281 17.63 12.11 24.47
N PHE A 282 16.56 11.48 24.02
CA PHE A 282 15.78 11.95 22.90
C PHE A 282 14.33 12.17 23.28
N GLN A 283 13.73 13.16 22.63
CA GLN A 283 12.28 13.34 22.65
C GLN A 283 11.62 12.21 21.86
N MET A 284 10.47 11.78 22.34
CA MET A 284 9.69 10.72 21.74
C MET A 284 8.39 11.27 21.18
N VAL A 285 8.01 10.85 19.98
CA VAL A 285 6.73 11.20 19.37
C VAL A 285 6.06 9.98 18.77
N LYS A 286 4.73 9.94 18.73
CA LYS A 286 3.97 8.88 18.05
C LYS A 286 3.01 9.43 17.03
N HIS A 287 2.57 8.57 16.12
CA HIS A 287 1.44 8.87 15.26
C HIS A 287 0.10 8.73 16.00
N GLY A 288 -0.83 9.65 15.71
CA GLY A 288 -2.18 9.62 16.27
C GLY A 288 -2.22 10.08 17.73
N CYS A 289 -3.32 9.79 18.42
CA CYS A 289 -3.44 10.11 19.85
C CYS A 289 -2.81 9.02 20.74
N THR A 290 -2.48 9.41 21.97
CA THR A 290 -2.12 8.54 23.10
C THR A 290 -3.28 7.62 23.48
N ASN A 291 -2.99 6.47 24.12
CA ASN A 291 -4.00 5.45 24.37
C ASN A 291 -5.03 5.87 25.42
N ASP A 292 -4.66 6.66 26.41
CA ASP A 292 -5.55 7.35 27.35
C ASP A 292 -6.63 8.18 26.63
N ILE A 293 -6.27 9.00 25.63
CA ILE A 293 -7.23 9.77 24.83
C ILE A 293 -8.13 8.84 24.01
N ARG A 294 -7.58 7.76 23.44
CA ARG A 294 -8.38 6.75 22.73
C ARG A 294 -9.37 6.07 23.67
N GLN A 295 -8.97 5.82 24.90
CA GLN A 295 -9.80 5.19 25.92
C GLN A 295 -10.90 6.14 26.39
N LEU A 296 -10.53 7.40 26.68
CA LEU A 296 -11.47 8.47 26.99
C LEU A 296 -12.55 8.62 25.90
N TRP A 297 -12.15 8.56 24.63
CA TRP A 297 -13.09 8.57 23.51
C TRP A 297 -14.05 7.36 23.54
N ARG A 298 -13.53 6.15 23.75
CA ARG A 298 -14.37 4.93 23.86
C ARG A 298 -15.33 4.98 25.03
N ASP A 299 -14.89 5.53 26.16
CA ASP A 299 -15.73 5.64 27.35
C ASP A 299 -16.82 6.71 27.14
N THR A 300 -16.48 7.81 26.46
CA THR A 300 -17.44 8.83 26.05
C THR A 300 -18.46 8.28 25.05
N LEU A 301 -18.06 7.36 24.16
CA LEU A 301 -18.99 6.71 23.23
C LEU A 301 -20.09 5.91 23.94
N ARG A 302 -19.84 5.37 25.13
CA ARG A 302 -20.85 4.62 25.91
C ARG A 302 -21.96 5.52 26.44
N THR A 303 -21.63 6.77 26.75
CA THR A 303 -22.58 7.78 27.25
C THR A 303 -23.14 8.65 26.12
N TRP A 304 -22.72 8.39 24.88
CA TRP A 304 -23.13 9.15 23.72
C TRP A 304 -24.61 8.92 23.40
N PRO A 305 -25.41 9.99 23.26
CA PRO A 305 -26.83 9.84 22.95
C PRO A 305 -27.00 9.19 21.57
N SER A 306 -27.76 8.09 21.53
CA SER A 306 -28.11 7.44 20.25
C SER A 306 -29.21 8.23 19.52
N ASP A 307 -30.11 8.88 20.27
CA ASP A 307 -31.13 9.74 19.69
C ASP A 307 -30.60 11.14 19.37
N ARG A 308 -30.92 11.61 18.16
CA ARG A 308 -30.50 12.91 17.66
C ARG A 308 -31.12 14.06 18.47
N ALA A 309 -32.36 13.91 18.93
CA ALA A 309 -33.02 14.97 19.70
C ALA A 309 -32.41 15.11 21.11
N GLU A 310 -32.07 13.99 21.75
CA GLU A 310 -31.34 13.99 23.03
C GLU A 310 -29.94 14.59 22.88
N PHE A 311 -29.23 14.24 21.80
CA PHE A 311 -27.94 14.84 21.47
C PHE A 311 -28.01 16.36 21.33
N GLU A 312 -28.98 16.86 20.56
CA GLU A 312 -29.19 18.30 20.38
C GLU A 312 -29.52 19.01 21.71
N LYS A 313 -30.33 18.39 22.58
CA LYS A 313 -30.61 18.90 23.93
C LYS A 313 -29.33 19.03 24.77
N LYS A 314 -28.50 17.99 24.78
CA LYS A 314 -27.23 18.00 25.53
C LYS A 314 -26.25 19.03 24.97
N LEU A 315 -26.22 19.24 23.65
CA LEU A 315 -25.41 20.31 23.04
C LEU A 315 -25.85 21.71 23.50
N VAL A 316 -27.16 21.94 23.61
CA VAL A 316 -27.71 23.21 24.12
C VAL A 316 -27.40 23.38 25.61
N GLN A 317 -27.58 22.32 26.40
CA GLN A 317 -27.25 22.34 27.84
C GLN A 317 -25.77 22.59 28.10
N ALA A 318 -24.89 22.04 27.26
CA ALA A 318 -23.44 22.26 27.33
C ALA A 318 -23.01 23.63 26.75
N GLY A 319 -23.94 24.45 26.23
CA GLY A 319 -23.64 25.75 25.64
C GLY A 319 -22.89 25.71 24.31
N LEU A 320 -22.71 24.53 23.70
CA LEU A 320 -22.01 24.35 22.41
C LEU A 320 -22.87 24.77 21.21
N THR A 321 -24.18 24.90 21.41
CA THR A 321 -25.12 25.43 20.42
C THR A 321 -26.25 26.17 21.13
N THR A 322 -27.00 26.96 20.38
CA THR A 322 -28.21 27.62 20.88
C THR A 322 -29.46 26.88 20.42
N GLN A 323 -30.52 26.95 21.23
CA GLN A 323 -31.82 26.37 20.87
C GLN A 323 -32.33 26.94 19.54
N ALA A 324 -32.13 28.23 19.29
CA ALA A 324 -32.50 28.90 18.05
C ALA A 324 -31.80 28.29 16.82
N LYS A 325 -30.50 27.93 16.94
CA LYS A 325 -29.73 27.31 15.85
C LYS A 325 -30.21 25.88 15.56
N VAL A 326 -30.55 25.12 16.60
CA VAL A 326 -31.14 23.77 16.47
C VAL A 326 -32.49 23.85 15.75
N ASP A 327 -33.35 24.77 16.17
CA ASP A 327 -34.68 24.95 15.56
C ASP A 327 -34.60 25.42 14.11
N ALA A 328 -33.65 26.31 13.77
CA ALA A 328 -33.40 26.74 12.41
C ALA A 328 -32.96 25.57 11.51
N ASN A 329 -32.00 24.75 11.95
CA ASN A 329 -31.56 23.55 11.23
C ASN A 329 -32.71 22.55 11.02
N ARG A 330 -33.54 22.34 12.04
CA ARG A 330 -34.72 21.46 11.96
C ARG A 330 -35.74 21.96 10.93
N ARG A 331 -35.98 23.27 10.87
CA ARG A 331 -36.84 23.91 9.86
C ARG A 331 -36.26 23.75 8.45
N GLN A 332 -34.96 23.96 8.29
CA GLN A 332 -34.29 23.80 7.00
C GLN A 332 -34.34 22.35 6.49
N MET A 333 -34.08 21.38 7.37
CA MET A 333 -34.18 19.95 7.01
C MET A 333 -35.60 19.56 6.59
N LYS A 334 -36.63 20.05 7.29
CA LYS A 334 -38.03 19.84 6.90
C LYS A 334 -38.37 20.46 5.55
N ARG A 335 -37.76 21.60 5.18
CA ARG A 335 -37.91 22.21 3.85
C ARG A 335 -37.28 21.34 2.77
N ARG A 336 -36.04 20.89 2.96
CA ARG A 336 -35.34 19.98 2.03
C ARG A 336 -36.14 18.69 1.79
N LEU A 337 -36.60 18.04 2.85
CA LEU A 337 -37.44 16.84 2.74
C LEU A 337 -38.77 17.07 1.98
N LYS A 338 -39.35 18.27 2.07
CA LYS A 338 -40.54 18.63 1.30
C LYS A 338 -40.22 18.90 -0.16
N GLU A 339 -39.07 19.50 -0.46
CA GLU A 339 -38.58 19.74 -1.82
C GLU A 339 -38.22 18.41 -2.51
N ASP A 340 -37.55 17.49 -1.83
CA ASP A 340 -37.24 16.15 -2.34
C ASP A 340 -38.50 15.31 -2.60
N LYS A 341 -39.55 15.50 -1.80
CA LYS A 341 -40.88 14.89 -2.05
C LYS A 341 -41.65 15.55 -3.19
N LYS A 342 -41.30 16.78 -3.57
CA LYS A 342 -41.84 17.48 -4.74
C LYS A 342 -41.07 17.15 -6.03
N LYS A 343 -40.62 15.90 -6.20
CA LYS A 343 -40.20 15.42 -7.53
C LYS A 343 -41.33 15.72 -8.53
N ASN A 344 -40.97 16.39 -9.62
CA ASN A 344 -41.85 16.86 -10.70
C ASN A 344 -42.93 15.83 -11.01
N ARG A 345 -44.15 16.04 -10.52
CA ARG A 345 -45.31 15.34 -11.07
C ARG A 345 -45.40 15.78 -12.53
N PRO A 346 -45.30 14.87 -13.51
CA PRO A 346 -45.49 15.25 -14.91
C PRO A 346 -46.87 15.92 -14.99
N ARG A 347 -46.89 17.16 -15.48
CA ARG A 347 -48.10 17.94 -15.66
C ARG A 347 -48.99 17.10 -16.57
N LYS A 348 -50.04 16.45 -16.05
CA LYS A 348 -51.00 15.73 -16.90
C LYS A 348 -51.51 16.74 -17.92
N GLN A 349 -51.15 16.55 -19.18
CA GLN A 349 -51.68 17.31 -20.30
C GLN A 349 -53.19 17.11 -20.24
N ARG A 350 -53.93 18.19 -19.97
CA ARG A 350 -55.39 18.11 -19.97
C ARG A 350 -55.78 17.85 -21.42
N ASP A 351 -56.49 16.75 -21.66
CA ASP A 351 -57.09 16.49 -22.97
C ASP A 351 -57.97 17.68 -23.33
N ILE A 352 -57.55 18.41 -24.36
CA ILE A 352 -58.34 19.50 -24.91
C ILE A 352 -59.51 18.82 -25.62
N LYS A 353 -60.67 18.76 -24.96
CA LYS A 353 -61.91 18.34 -25.62
C LYS A 353 -62.21 19.33 -26.74
N ILE A 354 -62.04 18.90 -27.99
CA ILE A 354 -62.44 19.67 -29.17
C ILE A 354 -63.98 19.74 -29.15
N THR A 355 -64.53 20.91 -28.79
CA THR A 355 -65.98 21.13 -28.66
C THR A 355 -66.70 21.31 -30.00
N ASN A 356 -65.99 21.22 -31.12
CA ASN A 356 -66.55 21.48 -32.46
C ASN A 356 -66.93 20.18 -33.18
N HIS A 357 -68.04 19.56 -32.76
CA HIS A 357 -68.58 18.35 -33.40
C HIS A 357 -69.01 18.53 -34.87
N HIS A 358 -69.27 19.76 -35.30
CA HIS A 358 -69.70 20.08 -36.67
C HIS A 358 -68.55 20.06 -37.69
N LEU A 359 -67.29 19.97 -37.24
CA LEU A 359 -66.13 19.87 -38.12
C LEU A 359 -65.69 18.41 -38.35
N ILE A 360 -66.28 17.45 -37.64
CA ILE A 360 -66.00 16.02 -37.76
C ILE A 360 -66.44 15.57 -39.17
N GLY A 361 -65.50 15.02 -39.95
CA GLY A 361 -65.73 14.59 -41.34
C GLY A 361 -65.48 15.64 -42.41
N THR A 362 -65.08 16.86 -42.03
CA THR A 362 -64.60 17.88 -42.99
C THR A 362 -63.08 17.88 -43.05
N LYS A 363 -62.50 18.23 -44.21
CA LYS A 363 -61.03 18.38 -44.37
C LYS A 363 -60.42 19.30 -43.31
N LEU A 364 -61.16 20.31 -42.87
CA LEU A 364 -60.71 21.29 -41.87
C LEU A 364 -60.69 20.70 -40.45
N GLY A 365 -61.65 19.83 -40.11
CA GLY A 365 -61.65 19.09 -38.85
C GLY A 365 -60.57 18.02 -38.76
N GLU A 366 -60.23 17.36 -39.87
CA GLU A 366 -59.12 16.40 -39.92
C GLU A 366 -57.76 17.06 -39.66
N ILE A 367 -57.53 18.26 -40.22
CA ILE A 367 -56.29 19.02 -40.02
C ILE A 367 -56.17 19.48 -38.56
N LEU A 368 -57.26 19.94 -37.95
CA LEU A 368 -57.30 20.33 -36.55
C LEU A 368 -57.11 19.14 -35.59
N ALA A 369 -57.69 17.98 -35.91
CA ALA A 369 -57.56 16.75 -35.10
C ALA A 369 -56.15 16.13 -35.19
N LYS A 370 -55.47 16.26 -36.33
CA LYS A 370 -54.08 15.78 -36.52
C LYS A 370 -53.01 16.61 -35.82
N GLY A 371 -53.38 17.70 -35.14
CA GLY A 371 -52.47 18.38 -34.20
C GLY A 371 -51.15 18.85 -34.83
N SER A 372 -51.20 19.88 -35.68
CA SER A 372 -50.07 20.78 -35.99
C SER A 372 -48.68 20.13 -36.14
N GLN A 373 -48.48 19.28 -37.16
CA GLN A 373 -47.12 18.91 -37.59
C GLN A 373 -46.72 19.34 -39.00
N GLU A 374 -47.64 19.84 -39.86
CA GLU A 374 -47.25 20.32 -41.19
C GLU A 374 -47.93 21.64 -41.55
N GLN A 375 -47.19 22.50 -42.27
CA GLN A 375 -47.68 23.75 -42.87
C GLN A 375 -48.96 23.47 -43.63
N PHE A 376 -50.02 24.25 -43.35
CA PHE A 376 -51.24 24.17 -44.13
C PHE A 376 -51.54 25.51 -44.79
N THR A 377 -52.09 25.44 -45.99
CA THR A 377 -52.52 26.59 -46.79
C THR A 377 -54.03 26.65 -46.77
N LEU A 378 -54.58 27.83 -46.48
CA LEU A 378 -56.01 28.09 -46.62
C LEU A 378 -56.18 29.19 -47.67
N GLY A 379 -56.51 28.80 -48.90
CA GLY A 379 -56.51 29.71 -50.04
C GLY A 379 -55.10 30.24 -50.37
N ALA A 380 -54.99 31.53 -50.69
CA ALA A 380 -53.74 32.13 -51.16
C ALA A 380 -52.71 32.47 -50.06
N VAL A 381 -52.96 32.12 -48.80
CA VAL A 381 -52.08 32.49 -47.68
C VAL A 381 -51.44 31.27 -47.04
N LYS A 382 -50.10 31.26 -47.03
CA LYS A 382 -49.24 30.27 -46.35
C LYS A 382 -48.94 30.74 -44.93
N PHE A 383 -49.13 29.86 -43.95
CA PHE A 383 -48.74 30.10 -42.57
C PHE A 383 -47.65 29.12 -42.15
N ASP A 384 -46.46 29.67 -41.92
CA ASP A 384 -45.27 28.94 -41.50
C ASP A 384 -45.03 29.12 -40.00
N LYS A 385 -44.57 28.05 -39.35
CA LYS A 385 -44.32 28.03 -37.91
C LYS A 385 -42.96 28.70 -37.64
N LYS A 386 -42.95 29.72 -36.76
CA LYS A 386 -41.73 30.27 -36.17
C LYS A 386 -41.15 29.35 -35.10
#